data_AF-A0A346PV59-F1
#
_entry.id   AF-A0A346PV59-F1
#
_cell.length_a   1.000
_cell.length_b   1.000
_cell.length_c   1.000
_cell.angle_alpha   90.00
_cell.angle_beta   90.00
_cell.angle_gamma   90.00
#
_symmetry.space_group_name_H-M   'P 1'
#
loop_
_entity.id
_entity.type
_entity.pdbx_description
1 polymer ?
#
loop_
_entity_poly.entity_id
_entity_poly.type
_entity_poly.pdbx_seq_one_letter_code
_entity_poly.pdbx_strand_id
1 'polypeptide(L)'
;MNPRDLTQYAVAAVLATLIVVLLFGQLLGQPFLVFVETGSMSPTLEPNDGFVAIPALFAGEVEPGDVIVFDSRELGGGEVTTHRVEAVTGEGYLTKGDANPFLDQDGDEPPVAHGQVRSVALQLDGDLVVIPGLGATVTAVSGTVESVQERVLTPFGIDPPDIRTVSTTILVLGLALYIMSAIRWTADRRARRRSDDSPLQNALVLIAILTLVVIVPVNASMLLPSGTYQYELVSSTSPTDDEWVAGVGDSTDVTYVMRNSGHLPVITVLEPASDGVDPPDGYTYIPRGTTVETSVTMHAPDETGVHLRFVSEYRYLVVLPPSLIAALHAIHPVVALAAINATVAGAVIAVSFTTLGTDRIKVRSKRRELTLVERLKRRLPPPPRW
;
A
#
# COMPACT_ATOMS: atom_id res chain seq x y z
N MET A 1 27.84 15.31 -16.46
CA MET A 1 26.99 14.10 -16.44
C MET A 1 26.73 13.74 -17.87
N ASN A 2 27.16 12.55 -18.31
CA ASN A 2 26.81 12.11 -19.65
C ASN A 2 25.29 11.83 -19.67
N PRO A 3 24.60 12.17 -20.78
CA PRO A 3 23.17 11.92 -20.89
C PRO A 3 22.83 10.43 -20.72
N ARG A 4 23.75 9.53 -21.12
CA ARG A 4 23.61 8.08 -20.95
C ARG A 4 23.54 7.63 -19.48
N ASP A 5 24.34 8.23 -18.60
CA ASP A 5 24.32 7.89 -17.18
C ASP A 5 23.02 8.38 -16.52
N LEU A 6 22.57 9.59 -16.86
CA LEU A 6 21.29 10.13 -16.37
C LEU A 6 20.11 9.23 -16.76
N THR A 7 20.06 8.79 -18.01
CA THR A 7 19.01 7.89 -18.50
C THR A 7 19.05 6.55 -17.76
N GLN A 8 20.23 5.97 -17.52
CA GLN A 8 20.36 4.73 -16.78
C GLN A 8 19.83 4.85 -15.34
N TYR A 9 20.15 5.92 -14.61
CA TYR A 9 19.60 6.11 -13.26
C TYR A 9 18.11 6.40 -13.27
N ALA A 10 17.62 7.18 -14.23
CA ALA A 10 16.19 7.47 -14.34
C ALA A 10 15.40 6.17 -14.56
N VAL A 11 15.85 5.31 -15.49
CA VAL A 11 15.25 4.00 -15.71
C VAL A 11 15.34 3.13 -14.46
N ALA A 12 16.50 3.08 -13.82
CA ALA A 12 16.69 2.28 -12.61
C ALA A 12 15.82 2.76 -11.44
N ALA A 13 15.66 4.07 -11.28
CA ALA A 13 14.77 4.66 -10.27
C ALA A 13 13.31 4.34 -10.55
N VAL A 14 12.86 4.48 -11.81
CA VAL A 14 11.50 4.12 -12.23
C VAL A 14 11.21 2.64 -11.98
N LEU A 15 12.13 1.75 -12.35
CA LEU A 15 11.98 0.32 -12.11
C LEU A 15 11.94 -0.01 -10.62
N ALA A 16 12.82 0.59 -9.81
CA ALA A 16 12.80 0.41 -8.36
C ALA A 16 11.48 0.91 -7.76
N THR A 17 10.99 2.09 -8.16
CA THR A 17 9.69 2.61 -7.72
C THR A 17 8.56 1.66 -8.10
N LEU A 18 8.54 1.14 -9.34
CA LEU A 18 7.53 0.20 -9.79
C LEU A 18 7.55 -1.09 -8.96
N ILE A 19 8.73 -1.65 -8.68
CA ILE A 19 8.88 -2.82 -7.80
C ILE A 19 8.30 -2.54 -6.41
N VAL A 20 8.60 -1.36 -5.85
CA VAL A 20 8.09 -0.97 -4.53
C VAL A 20 6.57 -0.86 -4.54
N VAL A 21 5.99 -0.19 -5.54
CA VAL A 21 4.52 -0.09 -5.68
C VAL A 21 3.89 -1.48 -5.77
N LEU A 22 4.48 -2.40 -6.55
CA LEU A 22 3.97 -3.77 -6.66
C LEU A 22 4.05 -4.53 -5.33
N LEU A 23 5.17 -4.41 -4.59
CA LEU A 23 5.31 -4.99 -3.26
C LEU A 23 4.28 -4.41 -2.27
N PHE A 24 4.04 -3.10 -2.32
CA PHE A 24 3.04 -2.45 -1.47
C PHE A 24 1.63 -2.94 -1.78
N GLY A 25 1.26 -3.13 -3.05
CA GLY A 25 -0.04 -3.68 -3.42
C GLY A 25 -0.23 -5.08 -2.83
N GLN A 26 0.81 -5.91 -2.92
CA GLN A 26 0.77 -7.23 -2.31
C GLN A 26 0.60 -7.20 -0.77
N LEU A 27 1.22 -6.24 -0.08
CA LEU A 27 1.04 -6.06 1.38
C LEU A 27 -0.40 -5.67 1.75
N LEU A 28 -1.12 -5.01 0.86
CA LEU A 28 -2.52 -4.59 1.06
C LEU A 28 -3.52 -5.70 0.67
N GLY A 29 -3.03 -6.86 0.23
CA GLY A 29 -3.88 -7.99 -0.14
C GLY A 29 -4.53 -7.89 -1.52
N GLN A 30 -4.35 -6.78 -2.26
CA GLN A 30 -4.82 -6.64 -3.64
C GLN A 30 -3.82 -5.94 -4.57
N PRO A 31 -3.64 -6.46 -5.81
CA PRO A 31 -2.81 -5.78 -6.80
C PRO A 31 -3.47 -4.48 -7.28
N PHE A 32 -2.66 -3.48 -7.61
CA PHE A 32 -3.13 -2.22 -8.20
C PHE A 32 -3.68 -2.37 -9.64
N LEU A 33 -3.47 -3.54 -10.25
CA LEU A 33 -3.99 -3.89 -11.56
C LEU A 33 -4.77 -5.18 -11.43
N VAL A 34 -6.05 -5.12 -11.77
CA VAL A 34 -7.00 -6.25 -11.74
C VAL A 34 -7.68 -6.33 -13.11
N PHE A 35 -8.30 -7.46 -13.41
CA PHE A 35 -9.07 -7.65 -14.64
C PHE A 35 -10.37 -8.39 -14.35
N VAL A 36 -11.37 -8.18 -15.21
CA VAL A 36 -12.66 -8.85 -15.11
C VAL A 36 -12.65 -10.16 -15.89
N GLU A 37 -13.24 -11.20 -15.31
CA GLU A 37 -13.33 -12.52 -15.95
C GLU A 37 -14.65 -12.70 -16.71
N THR A 38 -15.70 -12.00 -16.27
CA THR A 38 -17.06 -12.11 -16.79
C THR A 38 -17.49 -10.86 -17.55
N GLY A 39 -18.65 -10.93 -18.21
CA GLY A 39 -19.24 -9.80 -18.94
C GLY A 39 -20.25 -8.98 -18.14
N SER A 40 -20.29 -9.09 -16.80
CA SER A 40 -21.28 -8.36 -15.97
C SER A 40 -21.11 -6.85 -16.01
N MET A 41 -19.92 -6.38 -16.37
CA MET A 41 -19.57 -4.96 -16.48
C MET A 41 -19.59 -4.43 -17.93
N SER A 42 -20.06 -5.23 -18.91
CA SER A 42 -20.20 -4.76 -20.29
C SER A 42 -21.31 -3.70 -20.41
N PRO A 43 -21.14 -2.61 -21.19
CA PRO A 43 -20.05 -2.36 -22.13
C PRO A 43 -18.85 -1.59 -21.56
N THR A 44 -18.84 -1.27 -20.26
CA THR A 44 -17.76 -0.49 -19.64
C THR A 44 -16.47 -1.28 -19.55
N LEU A 45 -16.56 -2.56 -19.18
CA LEU A 45 -15.45 -3.51 -19.17
C LEU A 45 -15.88 -4.77 -19.88
N GLU A 46 -15.11 -5.16 -20.91
CA GLU A 46 -15.29 -6.44 -21.57
C GLU A 46 -14.51 -7.54 -20.85
N PRO A 47 -14.91 -8.82 -20.97
CA PRO A 47 -14.15 -9.92 -20.37
C PRO A 47 -12.67 -9.88 -20.77
N ASN A 48 -11.77 -10.04 -19.80
CA ASN A 48 -10.32 -9.86 -19.87
C ASN A 48 -9.79 -8.42 -19.87
N ASP A 49 -10.66 -7.41 -19.83
CA ASP A 49 -10.19 -6.04 -19.65
C ASP A 49 -9.70 -5.81 -18.23
N GLY A 50 -8.61 -5.06 -18.14
CA GLY A 50 -8.01 -4.63 -16.90
C GLY A 50 -8.40 -3.22 -16.52
N PHE A 51 -8.20 -2.86 -15.26
CA PHE A 51 -8.28 -1.49 -14.79
C PHE A 51 -7.33 -1.27 -13.61
N VAL A 52 -7.12 0.00 -13.27
CA VAL A 52 -6.32 0.39 -12.11
C VAL A 52 -7.21 0.37 -10.87
N ALA A 53 -6.93 -0.54 -9.94
CA ALA A 53 -7.61 -0.65 -8.65
C ALA A 53 -6.87 0.17 -7.60
N ILE A 54 -7.51 1.19 -7.06
CA ILE A 54 -7.02 1.99 -5.94
C ILE A 54 -7.46 1.27 -4.65
N PRO A 55 -6.53 0.75 -3.82
CA PRO A 55 -6.91 0.08 -2.58
C PRO A 55 -7.79 0.97 -1.71
N ALA A 56 -8.74 0.39 -0.99
CA ALA A 56 -9.68 1.12 -0.14
C ALA A 56 -8.98 2.09 0.84
N LEU A 57 -7.77 1.74 1.29
CA LEU A 57 -6.93 2.61 2.13
C LEU A 57 -6.56 3.96 1.49
N PHE A 58 -6.57 4.06 0.15
CA PHE A 58 -6.24 5.26 -0.61
C PHE A 58 -7.42 5.81 -1.41
N ALA A 59 -8.46 4.99 -1.62
CA ALA A 59 -9.72 5.46 -2.15
C ALA A 59 -10.38 6.33 -1.07
N GLY A 60 -10.93 7.48 -1.45
CA GLY A 60 -11.68 8.31 -0.52
C GLY A 60 -13.00 7.65 -0.14
N GLU A 61 -13.97 8.46 0.26
CA GLU A 61 -15.35 8.01 0.39
C GLU A 61 -15.86 7.50 -0.97
N VAL A 62 -16.60 6.38 -0.95
CA VAL A 62 -17.18 5.77 -2.16
C VAL A 62 -18.47 6.48 -2.49
N GLU A 63 -18.61 6.92 -3.75
CA GLU A 63 -19.76 7.68 -4.22
C GLU A 63 -20.60 6.89 -5.24
N PRO A 64 -21.89 7.22 -5.42
CA PRO A 64 -22.69 6.67 -6.52
C PRO A 64 -22.01 6.92 -7.88
N GLY A 65 -21.88 5.85 -8.67
CA GLY A 65 -21.13 5.83 -9.93
C GLY A 65 -19.74 5.20 -9.82
N ASP A 66 -19.21 4.99 -8.61
CA ASP A 66 -17.93 4.30 -8.42
C ASP A 66 -17.99 2.83 -8.79
N VAL A 67 -16.94 2.32 -9.43
CA VAL A 67 -16.77 0.88 -9.68
C VAL A 67 -15.89 0.33 -8.58
N ILE A 68 -16.41 -0.61 -7.80
CA ILE A 68 -15.74 -1.17 -6.63
C ILE A 68 -15.47 -2.66 -6.80
N VAL A 69 -14.36 -3.12 -6.22
CA VAL A 69 -14.03 -4.53 -6.06
C VAL A 69 -14.31 -4.89 -4.61
N PHE A 70 -15.18 -5.87 -4.37
CA PHE A 70 -15.61 -6.27 -3.04
C PHE A 70 -15.72 -7.78 -2.88
N ASP A 71 -15.63 -8.24 -1.64
CA ASP A 71 -15.93 -9.63 -1.29
C ASP A 71 -17.45 -9.79 -1.21
N SER A 72 -18.04 -10.46 -2.20
CA SER A 72 -19.48 -10.76 -2.20
C SER A 72 -19.80 -11.92 -1.24
N ARG A 73 -21.06 -12.08 -0.86
CA ARG A 73 -21.51 -13.20 -0.02
C ARG A 73 -22.14 -14.32 -0.81
N GLU A 74 -23.08 -13.97 -1.68
CA GLU A 74 -23.91 -14.88 -2.44
C GLU A 74 -23.58 -14.81 -3.94
N LEU A 75 -23.18 -13.64 -4.45
CA LEU A 75 -22.80 -13.48 -5.86
C LEU A 75 -21.65 -14.41 -6.23
N GLY A 76 -21.84 -15.19 -7.30
CA GLY A 76 -20.80 -16.11 -7.79
C GLY A 76 -20.37 -17.18 -6.77
N GLY A 77 -21.12 -17.39 -5.67
CA GLY A 77 -20.70 -18.27 -4.56
C GLY A 77 -19.76 -17.62 -3.56
N GLY A 78 -19.82 -16.28 -3.40
CA GLY A 78 -18.98 -15.52 -2.47
C GLY A 78 -17.62 -15.14 -3.05
N GLU A 79 -17.54 -15.02 -4.38
CA GLU A 79 -16.31 -14.64 -5.07
C GLU A 79 -16.09 -13.13 -5.07
N VAL A 80 -14.83 -12.72 -5.25
CA VAL A 80 -14.48 -11.30 -5.40
C VAL A 80 -15.17 -10.75 -6.64
N THR A 81 -16.02 -9.74 -6.46
CA THR A 81 -16.89 -9.20 -7.51
C THR A 81 -16.52 -7.76 -7.80
N THR A 82 -16.69 -7.33 -9.05
CA THR A 82 -16.45 -5.95 -9.50
C THR A 82 -17.73 -5.40 -10.09
N HIS A 83 -18.41 -4.47 -9.41
CA HIS A 83 -19.65 -3.84 -9.87
C HIS A 83 -19.69 -2.34 -9.55
N ARG A 84 -20.64 -1.63 -10.15
CA ARG A 84 -20.84 -0.20 -9.93
C ARG A 84 -21.77 0.07 -8.74
N VAL A 85 -21.45 1.08 -7.95
CA VAL A 85 -22.30 1.60 -6.88
C VAL A 85 -23.41 2.43 -7.49
N GLU A 86 -24.65 2.02 -7.28
CA GLU A 86 -25.85 2.75 -7.72
C GLU A 86 -26.33 3.70 -6.63
N ALA A 87 -26.21 3.29 -5.36
CA ALA A 87 -26.59 4.11 -4.22
C ALA A 87 -25.79 3.75 -2.96
N VAL A 88 -25.63 4.76 -2.09
CA VAL A 88 -25.10 4.60 -0.74
C VAL A 88 -26.27 4.62 0.23
N THR A 89 -26.40 3.61 1.08
CA THR A 89 -27.40 3.51 2.15
C THR A 89 -26.69 3.52 3.51
N GLY A 90 -27.45 3.54 4.61
CA GLY A 90 -26.86 3.34 5.94
C GLY A 90 -26.16 1.98 6.05
N GLU A 91 -26.85 0.93 5.61
CA GLU A 91 -26.39 -0.45 5.72
C GLU A 91 -25.23 -0.82 4.79
N GLY A 92 -24.90 0.01 3.79
CA GLY A 92 -23.79 -0.19 2.88
C GLY A 92 -24.03 0.35 1.48
N TYR A 93 -23.45 -0.31 0.48
CA TYR A 93 -23.54 0.06 -0.92
C TYR A 93 -24.51 -0.85 -1.66
N LEU A 94 -25.41 -0.26 -2.44
CA LEU A 94 -26.19 -0.99 -3.44
C LEU A 94 -25.38 -1.03 -4.73
N THR A 95 -25.09 -2.24 -5.19
CA THR A 95 -24.20 -2.48 -6.32
C THR A 95 -24.94 -3.11 -7.49
N LYS A 96 -24.39 -2.92 -8.68
CA LYS A 96 -24.95 -3.45 -9.91
C LYS A 96 -23.88 -3.60 -10.98
N GLY A 97 -23.86 -4.75 -11.64
CA GLY A 97 -23.11 -4.91 -12.89
C GLY A 97 -23.71 -4.06 -14.00
N ASP A 98 -22.88 -3.34 -14.76
CA ASP A 98 -23.34 -2.45 -15.85
C ASP A 98 -24.20 -3.16 -16.91
N ALA A 99 -23.99 -4.46 -17.12
CA ALA A 99 -24.77 -5.30 -18.04
C ALA A 99 -26.08 -5.84 -17.42
N ASN A 100 -26.22 -5.77 -16.10
CA ASN A 100 -27.34 -6.36 -15.38
C ASN A 100 -28.56 -5.42 -15.44
N PRO A 101 -29.80 -5.95 -15.51
CA PRO A 101 -31.01 -5.14 -15.49
C PRO A 101 -31.43 -4.69 -14.09
N PHE A 102 -31.04 -5.44 -13.06
CA PHE A 102 -31.46 -5.29 -11.66
C PHE A 102 -30.26 -5.00 -10.76
N LEU A 103 -30.51 -4.53 -9.54
CA LEU A 103 -29.47 -4.42 -8.51
C LEU A 103 -29.04 -5.82 -8.07
N ASP A 104 -27.81 -5.93 -7.57
CA ASP A 104 -27.35 -7.17 -6.96
C ASP A 104 -28.21 -7.53 -5.74
N GLN A 105 -28.68 -6.51 -5.02
CA GLN A 105 -29.54 -6.60 -3.84
C GLN A 105 -31.02 -6.87 -4.14
N ASP A 106 -31.43 -6.92 -5.41
CA ASP A 106 -32.75 -7.46 -5.78
C ASP A 106 -32.78 -9.00 -5.66
N GLY A 107 -31.63 -9.64 -5.47
CA GLY A 107 -31.45 -11.06 -5.18
C GLY A 107 -31.15 -11.34 -3.70
N ASP A 108 -30.31 -12.34 -3.43
CA ASP A 108 -29.95 -12.77 -2.07
C ASP A 108 -28.70 -12.03 -1.50
N GLU A 109 -28.01 -11.24 -2.33
CA GLU A 109 -26.86 -10.45 -1.89
C GLU A 109 -27.33 -9.28 -1.00
N PRO A 110 -26.76 -9.06 0.19
CA PRO A 110 -27.09 -7.89 1.00
C PRO A 110 -26.47 -6.60 0.42
N PRO A 111 -26.77 -5.44 0.99
CA PRO A 111 -25.92 -4.26 0.82
C PRO A 111 -24.45 -4.57 1.15
N VAL A 112 -23.54 -4.09 0.32
CA VAL A 112 -22.10 -4.33 0.48
C VAL A 112 -21.58 -3.42 1.58
N ALA A 113 -21.08 -3.98 2.68
CA ALA A 113 -20.53 -3.19 3.78
C ALA A 113 -19.20 -2.52 3.39
N HIS A 114 -18.85 -1.43 4.08
CA HIS A 114 -17.59 -0.71 3.87
C HIS A 114 -16.38 -1.64 4.03
N GLY A 115 -16.42 -2.52 5.03
CA GLY A 115 -15.39 -3.53 5.27
C GLY A 115 -15.23 -4.60 4.20
N GLN A 116 -16.20 -4.76 3.30
CA GLN A 116 -16.12 -5.71 2.17
C GLN A 116 -15.44 -5.10 0.94
N VAL A 117 -15.31 -3.77 0.87
CA VAL A 117 -14.69 -3.08 -0.26
C VAL A 117 -13.17 -3.22 -0.18
N ARG A 118 -12.59 -3.85 -1.20
CA ARG A 118 -11.15 -4.07 -1.32
C ARG A 118 -10.46 -2.91 -2.03
N SER A 119 -11.07 -2.43 -3.11
CA SER A 119 -10.54 -1.35 -3.93
C SER A 119 -11.62 -0.64 -4.73
N VAL A 120 -11.32 0.58 -5.14
CA VAL A 120 -12.15 1.41 -6.03
C VAL A 120 -11.39 1.62 -7.33
N ALA A 121 -12.04 1.42 -8.46
CA ALA A 121 -11.42 1.58 -9.75
C ALA A 121 -11.13 3.05 -10.05
N LEU A 122 -9.95 3.33 -10.62
CA LEU A 122 -9.58 4.67 -11.03
C LEU A 122 -10.48 5.16 -12.17
N GLN A 123 -11.22 6.24 -11.91
CA GLN A 123 -12.02 6.96 -12.90
C GLN A 123 -11.40 8.33 -13.17
N LEU A 124 -11.39 8.76 -14.43
CA LEU A 124 -10.95 10.09 -14.88
C LEU A 124 -12.13 10.74 -15.60
N ASP A 125 -12.57 11.90 -15.11
CA ASP A 125 -13.75 12.62 -15.64
C ASP A 125 -15.04 11.76 -15.65
N GLY A 126 -15.14 10.78 -14.74
CA GLY A 126 -16.27 9.84 -14.64
C GLY A 126 -16.16 8.61 -15.56
N ASP A 127 -15.13 8.54 -16.40
CA ASP A 127 -14.87 7.39 -17.25
C ASP A 127 -13.80 6.48 -16.64
N LEU A 128 -14.03 5.17 -16.71
CA LEU A 128 -13.12 4.16 -16.19
C LEU A 128 -11.83 4.07 -17.02
N VAL A 129 -10.67 3.98 -16.35
CA VAL A 129 -9.39 3.76 -17.05
C VAL A 129 -9.23 2.27 -17.40
N VAL A 130 -9.67 1.90 -18.60
CA VAL A 130 -9.64 0.52 -19.10
C VAL A 130 -8.30 0.19 -19.77
N ILE A 131 -7.80 -1.01 -19.51
CA ILE A 131 -6.60 -1.61 -20.09
C ILE A 131 -7.02 -2.86 -20.87
N PRO A 132 -7.24 -2.75 -22.20
CA PRO A 132 -7.83 -3.84 -22.96
C PRO A 132 -6.96 -5.11 -22.97
N GLY A 133 -7.59 -6.27 -22.76
CA GLY A 133 -6.93 -7.58 -22.85
C GLY A 133 -5.82 -7.84 -21.82
N LEU A 134 -5.83 -7.11 -20.69
CA LEU A 134 -4.88 -7.33 -19.60
C LEU A 134 -4.97 -8.78 -19.08
N GLY A 135 -6.17 -9.28 -18.83
CA GLY A 135 -6.41 -10.64 -18.35
C GLY A 135 -5.85 -11.69 -19.29
N ALA A 136 -6.15 -11.58 -20.59
CA ALA A 136 -5.64 -12.49 -21.61
C ALA A 136 -4.10 -12.49 -21.67
N THR A 137 -3.48 -11.32 -21.49
CA THR A 137 -2.02 -11.19 -21.44
C THR A 137 -1.46 -11.87 -20.19
N VAL A 138 -2.07 -11.62 -19.02
CA VAL A 138 -1.67 -12.23 -17.74
C VAL A 138 -1.78 -13.75 -17.82
N THR A 139 -2.92 -14.28 -18.27
CA THR A 139 -3.16 -15.73 -18.42
C THR A 139 -2.19 -16.38 -19.39
N ALA A 140 -1.87 -15.73 -20.51
CA ALA A 140 -0.89 -16.25 -21.47
C ALA A 140 0.52 -16.34 -20.86
N VAL A 141 0.94 -15.32 -20.10
CA VAL A 141 2.23 -15.28 -19.43
C VAL A 141 2.30 -16.30 -18.29
N SER A 142 1.29 -16.33 -17.41
CA SER A 142 1.25 -17.25 -16.27
C SER A 142 1.26 -18.71 -16.74
N GLY A 143 0.42 -19.05 -17.72
CA GLY A 143 0.37 -20.40 -18.29
C GLY A 143 1.68 -20.82 -18.96
N THR A 144 2.43 -19.87 -19.54
CA THR A 144 3.77 -20.15 -20.07
C THR A 144 4.77 -20.45 -18.96
N VAL A 145 4.74 -19.69 -17.86
CA VAL A 145 5.62 -19.89 -16.70
C VAL A 145 5.32 -21.22 -16.02
N GLU A 146 4.04 -21.52 -15.76
CA GLU A 146 3.58 -22.78 -15.16
C GLU A 146 4.03 -23.98 -16.01
N SER A 147 3.83 -23.91 -17.33
CA SER A 147 4.28 -24.96 -18.26
C SER A 147 5.78 -25.21 -18.22
N VAL A 148 6.59 -24.15 -18.05
CA VAL A 148 8.05 -24.28 -17.91
C VAL A 148 8.40 -24.90 -16.57
N GLN A 149 7.73 -24.49 -15.50
CA GLN A 149 7.97 -25.00 -14.16
C GLN A 149 7.64 -26.48 -14.05
N GLU A 150 6.50 -26.92 -14.55
CA GLU A 150 6.13 -28.34 -14.56
C GLU A 150 7.15 -29.20 -15.30
N ARG A 151 7.66 -28.72 -16.44
CA ARG A 151 8.67 -29.46 -17.22
C ARG A 151 10.02 -29.53 -16.54
N VAL A 152 10.38 -28.52 -15.76
CA VAL A 152 11.69 -28.41 -15.13
C VAL A 152 11.70 -29.02 -13.73
N LEU A 153 10.70 -28.74 -12.90
CA LEU A 153 10.68 -29.09 -11.47
C LEU A 153 10.12 -30.49 -11.20
N THR A 154 9.03 -30.86 -11.86
CA THR A 154 8.36 -32.16 -11.64
C THR A 154 9.30 -33.36 -11.85
N PRO A 155 10.22 -33.39 -12.84
CA PRO A 155 11.20 -34.48 -12.97
C PRO A 155 12.15 -34.65 -11.79
N PHE A 156 12.35 -33.61 -10.97
CA PHE A 156 13.17 -33.66 -9.76
C PHE A 156 12.33 -33.96 -8.49
N GLY A 157 11.04 -34.27 -8.64
CA GLY A 157 10.13 -34.49 -7.51
C GLY A 157 9.83 -33.23 -6.71
N ILE A 158 9.94 -32.05 -7.33
CA ILE A 158 9.63 -30.76 -6.73
C ILE A 158 8.29 -30.31 -7.27
N ASP A 159 7.32 -30.12 -6.37
CA ASP A 159 6.02 -29.56 -6.74
C ASP A 159 6.18 -28.11 -7.20
N PRO A 160 5.63 -27.72 -8.36
CA PRO A 160 5.68 -26.34 -8.82
C PRO A 160 5.01 -25.41 -7.80
N PRO A 161 5.72 -24.35 -7.34
CA PRO A 161 5.12 -23.36 -6.46
C PRO A 161 4.10 -22.51 -7.23
N ASP A 162 3.10 -21.99 -6.51
CA ASP A 162 2.11 -21.06 -7.06
C ASP A 162 2.75 -19.83 -7.73
N ILE A 163 2.13 -19.35 -8.81
CA ILE A 163 2.62 -18.24 -9.63
C ILE A 163 2.81 -16.95 -8.81
N ARG A 164 1.98 -16.72 -7.78
CA ARG A 164 2.14 -15.57 -6.88
C ARG A 164 3.43 -15.70 -6.08
N THR A 165 3.71 -16.88 -5.54
CA THR A 165 4.94 -17.16 -4.78
C THR A 165 6.18 -16.95 -5.66
N VAL A 166 6.11 -17.42 -6.90
CA VAL A 166 7.19 -17.30 -7.89
C VAL A 166 7.44 -15.85 -8.23
N SER A 167 6.39 -15.11 -8.57
CA SER A 167 6.46 -13.69 -8.95
C SER A 167 7.02 -12.86 -7.81
N THR A 168 6.55 -13.09 -6.58
CA THR A 168 7.05 -12.43 -5.37
C THR A 168 8.53 -12.75 -5.14
N THR A 169 8.91 -14.02 -5.27
CA THR A 169 10.30 -14.45 -5.08
C THR A 169 11.23 -13.82 -6.11
N ILE A 170 10.83 -13.77 -7.38
CA ILE A 170 11.59 -13.12 -8.46
C ILE A 170 11.68 -11.62 -8.20
N LEU A 171 10.61 -10.97 -7.76
CA LEU A 171 10.58 -9.54 -7.49
C LEU A 171 11.53 -9.18 -6.33
N VAL A 172 11.46 -9.92 -5.22
CA VAL A 172 12.33 -9.75 -4.05
C VAL A 172 13.79 -10.06 -4.41
N LEU A 173 14.04 -11.15 -5.14
CA LEU A 173 15.38 -11.52 -5.59
C LEU A 173 15.94 -10.47 -6.56
N GLY A 174 15.14 -10.01 -7.52
CA GLY A 174 15.51 -8.96 -8.47
C GLY A 174 15.85 -7.66 -7.75
N LEU A 175 15.05 -7.26 -6.76
CA LEU A 175 15.34 -6.11 -5.91
C LEU A 175 16.64 -6.31 -5.12
N ALA A 176 16.86 -7.49 -4.53
CA ALA A 176 18.08 -7.80 -3.78
C ALA A 176 19.33 -7.80 -4.68
N LEU A 177 19.26 -8.38 -5.87
CA LEU A 177 20.33 -8.38 -6.86
C LEU A 177 20.60 -6.96 -7.38
N TYR A 178 19.56 -6.16 -7.60
CA TYR A 178 19.69 -4.75 -7.96
C TYR A 178 20.41 -3.96 -6.88
N ILE A 179 19.99 -4.13 -5.61
CA ILE A 179 20.63 -3.53 -4.44
C ILE A 179 22.10 -3.94 -4.36
N MET A 180 22.40 -5.24 -4.48
CA MET A 180 23.76 -5.76 -4.44
C MET A 180 24.62 -5.24 -5.60
N SER A 181 24.06 -5.16 -6.81
CA SER A 181 24.71 -4.61 -7.99
C SER A 181 25.06 -3.14 -7.79
N ALA A 182 24.11 -2.35 -7.28
CA ALA A 182 24.33 -0.94 -6.97
C ALA A 182 25.40 -0.75 -5.89
N ILE A 183 25.39 -1.56 -4.82
CA ILE A 183 26.45 -1.56 -3.80
C ILE A 183 27.81 -1.89 -4.42
N ARG A 184 27.91 -2.98 -5.19
CA ARG A 184 29.18 -3.41 -5.81
C ARG A 184 29.72 -2.36 -6.78
N TRP A 185 28.85 -1.77 -7.56
CA TRP A 185 29.19 -0.71 -8.51
C TRP A 185 29.67 0.57 -7.80
N THR A 186 29.09 0.93 -6.65
CA THR A 186 29.62 2.04 -5.82
C THR A 186 31.00 1.72 -5.23
N ALA A 187 31.25 0.47 -4.83
CA ALA A 187 32.54 0.02 -4.29
C ALA A 187 33.65 -0.01 -5.37
N ASP A 188 33.36 -0.53 -6.55
CA ASP A 188 34.29 -0.65 -7.67
C ASP A 188 34.74 0.71 -8.22
N ARG A 189 33.85 1.72 -8.21
CA ARG A 189 34.18 3.10 -8.58
C ARG A 189 35.07 3.78 -7.55
N ARG A 190 35.00 3.40 -6.27
CA ARG A 190 35.87 3.93 -5.22
C ARG A 190 37.32 3.46 -5.39
N ALA A 191 37.52 2.26 -5.94
CA ALA A 191 38.84 1.72 -6.27
C ALA A 191 39.41 2.27 -7.60
N ARG A 192 38.56 2.67 -8.55
CA ARG A 192 38.95 3.12 -9.90
C ARG A 192 38.86 4.65 -10.07
N ARG A 193 39.93 5.33 -9.66
CA ARG A 193 40.39 6.68 -10.07
C ARG A 193 39.79 7.98 -9.47
N ARG A 194 40.77 8.82 -9.17
CA ARG A 194 40.88 10.29 -9.01
C ARG A 194 40.30 11.15 -10.15
N SER A 195 39.37 10.69 -11.00
CA SER A 195 38.88 11.45 -12.15
C SER A 195 37.36 11.61 -12.16
N ASP A 196 36.92 12.82 -11.80
CA ASP A 196 35.79 13.59 -12.35
C ASP A 196 34.35 13.06 -12.42
N ASP A 197 34.01 11.92 -11.82
CA ASP A 197 32.59 11.59 -11.54
C ASP A 197 32.17 11.97 -10.11
N SER A 198 30.98 12.56 -9.99
CA SER A 198 30.56 13.22 -8.76
C SER A 198 30.40 12.21 -7.60
N PRO A 199 31.18 12.32 -6.51
CA PRO A 199 31.13 11.40 -5.37
C PRO A 199 29.78 11.44 -4.64
N LEU A 200 29.00 12.51 -4.85
CA LEU A 200 27.69 12.71 -4.25
C LEU A 200 26.63 11.73 -4.81
N GLN A 201 26.69 11.36 -6.09
CA GLN A 201 25.69 10.49 -6.70
C GLN A 201 25.76 9.04 -6.19
N ASN A 202 26.98 8.52 -6.00
CA ASN A 202 27.15 7.17 -5.45
C ASN A 202 26.66 7.09 -4.00
N ALA A 203 26.84 8.17 -3.21
CA ALA A 203 26.31 8.24 -1.86
C ALA A 203 24.78 8.28 -1.85
N LEU A 204 24.15 9.03 -2.76
CA LEU A 204 22.69 9.12 -2.86
C LEU A 204 22.04 7.78 -3.22
N VAL A 205 22.62 7.01 -4.15
CA VAL A 205 22.10 5.68 -4.50
C VAL A 205 22.20 4.73 -3.30
N LEU A 206 23.34 4.74 -2.57
CA LEU A 206 23.51 3.93 -1.37
C LEU A 206 22.50 4.32 -0.27
N ILE A 207 22.29 5.62 -0.05
CA ILE A 207 21.30 6.13 0.90
C ILE A 207 19.89 5.66 0.50
N ALA A 208 19.51 5.81 -0.76
CA ALA A 208 18.19 5.39 -1.25
C ALA A 208 17.95 3.90 -1.04
N ILE A 209 18.98 3.07 -1.27
CA ILE A 209 18.94 1.63 -1.01
C ILE A 209 18.78 1.34 0.48
N LEU A 210 19.59 1.96 1.34
CA LEU A 210 19.49 1.78 2.79
C LEU A 210 18.12 2.21 3.32
N THR A 211 17.59 3.34 2.83
CA THR A 211 16.24 3.80 3.13
C THR A 211 15.22 2.76 2.70
N LEU A 212 15.31 2.22 1.49
CA LEU A 212 14.35 1.23 1.00
C LEU A 212 14.35 -0.07 1.82
N VAL A 213 15.54 -0.57 2.15
CA VAL A 213 15.74 -1.78 2.98
C VAL A 213 15.09 -1.63 4.36
N VAL A 214 15.00 -0.41 4.89
CA VAL A 214 14.35 -0.12 6.17
C VAL A 214 12.85 0.14 6.01
N ILE A 215 12.45 0.89 4.98
CA ILE A 215 11.05 1.31 4.79
C ILE A 215 10.13 0.15 4.44
N VAL A 216 10.59 -0.81 3.62
CA VAL A 216 9.74 -1.95 3.22
C VAL A 216 9.31 -2.80 4.43
N PRO A 217 10.22 -3.30 5.30
CA PRO A 217 9.82 -4.03 6.51
C PRO A 217 9.00 -3.20 7.49
N VAL A 218 9.28 -1.89 7.61
CA VAL A 218 8.51 -0.97 8.44
C VAL A 218 7.05 -0.94 8.00
N ASN A 219 6.78 -0.76 6.70
CA ASN A 219 5.40 -0.76 6.20
C ASN A 219 4.77 -2.14 6.28
N ALA A 220 5.50 -3.21 5.96
CA ALA A 220 4.98 -4.58 6.12
C ALA A 220 4.53 -4.86 7.56
N SER A 221 5.28 -4.40 8.57
CA SER A 221 4.91 -4.59 9.97
C SER A 221 3.67 -3.82 10.42
N MET A 222 3.31 -2.76 9.71
CA MET A 222 2.11 -1.96 9.97
C MET A 222 0.92 -2.46 9.16
N LEU A 223 1.11 -2.68 7.85
CA LEU A 223 0.03 -2.99 6.90
C LEU A 223 -0.43 -4.45 6.97
N LEU A 224 0.46 -5.43 7.11
CA LEU A 224 0.07 -6.85 7.14
C LEU A 224 -0.90 -7.22 8.27
N PRO A 225 -0.70 -6.74 9.52
CA PRO A 225 -1.66 -6.98 10.60
C PRO A 225 -2.79 -5.95 10.66
N SER A 226 -2.82 -4.97 9.74
CA SER A 226 -3.94 -4.04 9.61
C SER A 226 -4.94 -4.60 8.60
N GLY A 227 -6.20 -4.22 8.73
CA GLY A 227 -7.25 -4.65 7.82
C GLY A 227 -8.61 -4.66 8.49
N THR A 228 -9.60 -5.10 7.73
CA THR A 228 -10.97 -5.22 8.23
C THR A 228 -11.26 -6.65 8.62
N TYR A 229 -11.72 -6.84 9.85
CA TYR A 229 -12.05 -8.14 10.42
C TYR A 229 -13.57 -8.29 10.49
N GLN A 230 -14.06 -9.43 9.98
CA GLN A 230 -15.46 -9.80 9.98
C GLN A 230 -15.80 -10.63 11.23
N TYR A 231 -16.93 -10.31 11.84
CA TYR A 231 -17.51 -11.00 12.98
C TYR A 231 -18.96 -11.35 12.71
N GLU A 232 -19.41 -12.49 13.24
CA GLU A 232 -20.79 -12.93 13.18
C GLU A 232 -21.46 -12.66 14.53
N LEU A 233 -22.45 -11.78 14.52
CA LEU A 233 -23.28 -11.46 15.68
C LEU A 233 -24.66 -12.09 15.47
N VAL A 234 -25.10 -12.92 16.41
CA VAL A 234 -26.42 -13.54 16.38
C VAL A 234 -27.41 -12.69 17.17
N SER A 235 -28.42 -12.16 16.50
CA SER A 235 -29.57 -11.49 17.11
C SER A 235 -30.65 -12.52 17.43
N SER A 236 -30.96 -12.70 18.71
CA SER A 236 -31.85 -13.76 19.21
C SER A 236 -32.85 -13.25 20.24
N THR A 237 -34.09 -13.73 20.19
CA THR A 237 -35.08 -13.47 21.26
C THR A 237 -34.77 -14.21 22.56
N SER A 238 -33.83 -15.14 22.52
CA SER A 238 -33.33 -15.93 23.64
C SER A 238 -31.81 -15.76 23.72
N PRO A 239 -31.32 -14.61 24.22
CA PRO A 239 -29.88 -14.37 24.35
C PRO A 239 -29.24 -15.34 25.34
N THR A 240 -27.93 -15.54 25.20
CA THR A 240 -27.10 -16.42 26.05
C THR A 240 -25.94 -15.63 26.65
N ASP A 241 -25.17 -16.24 27.56
CA ASP A 241 -23.94 -15.63 28.11
C ASP A 241 -22.76 -15.58 27.11
N ASP A 242 -23.01 -15.95 25.85
CA ASP A 242 -22.03 -15.89 24.75
C ASP A 242 -21.96 -14.45 24.22
N GLU A 243 -20.75 -13.88 24.16
CA GLU A 243 -20.52 -12.49 23.71
C GLU A 243 -20.95 -12.25 22.27
N TRP A 244 -21.11 -13.31 21.46
CA TRP A 244 -21.54 -13.26 20.06
C TRP A 244 -23.06 -13.43 19.88
N VAL A 245 -23.82 -13.59 20.97
CA VAL A 245 -25.28 -13.77 20.95
C VAL A 245 -25.96 -12.66 21.76
N ALA A 246 -26.47 -11.66 21.05
CA ALA A 246 -27.16 -10.53 21.64
C ALA A 246 -28.68 -10.66 21.55
N GLY A 247 -29.38 -9.99 22.49
CA GLY A 247 -30.82 -9.80 22.41
C GLY A 247 -31.18 -8.96 21.18
N VAL A 248 -32.39 -9.14 20.65
CA VAL A 248 -32.89 -8.33 19.54
C VAL A 248 -32.91 -6.85 19.92
N GLY A 249 -32.18 -6.01 19.17
CA GLY A 249 -32.02 -4.58 19.45
C GLY A 249 -31.13 -4.25 20.66
N ASP A 250 -30.53 -5.25 21.31
CA ASP A 250 -29.60 -5.06 22.42
C ASP A 250 -28.14 -4.92 21.92
N SER A 251 -27.26 -4.51 22.83
CA SER A 251 -25.82 -4.42 22.59
C SER A 251 -25.05 -5.46 23.42
N THR A 252 -23.96 -5.97 22.87
CA THR A 252 -23.02 -6.86 23.56
C THR A 252 -21.60 -6.33 23.44
N ASP A 253 -20.80 -6.55 24.49
CA ASP A 253 -19.41 -6.16 24.56
C ASP A 253 -18.53 -7.35 24.21
N VAL A 254 -17.82 -7.26 23.09
CA VAL A 254 -17.01 -8.35 22.54
C VAL A 254 -15.54 -8.11 22.86
N THR A 255 -14.85 -9.17 23.28
CA THR A 255 -13.41 -9.12 23.54
C THR A 255 -12.61 -9.13 22.24
N TYR A 256 -11.99 -7.99 21.93
CA TYR A 256 -11.07 -7.84 20.80
C TYR A 256 -9.62 -8.03 21.27
N VAL A 257 -8.89 -8.97 20.66
CA VAL A 257 -7.54 -9.36 21.07
C VAL A 257 -6.51 -8.90 20.05
N MET A 258 -5.58 -8.04 20.47
CA MET A 258 -4.53 -7.51 19.60
C MET A 258 -3.15 -8.00 20.05
N ARG A 259 -2.47 -8.73 19.16
CA ARG A 259 -1.13 -9.28 19.41
C ARG A 259 -0.06 -8.51 18.65
N ASN A 260 0.97 -8.05 19.37
CA ASN A 260 2.20 -7.51 18.80
C ASN A 260 3.35 -8.51 18.94
N SER A 261 3.61 -9.29 17.89
CA SER A 261 4.77 -10.19 17.80
C SER A 261 6.06 -9.48 17.37
N GLY A 262 6.00 -8.18 17.06
CA GLY A 262 7.12 -7.38 16.61
C GLY A 262 8.10 -6.99 17.72
N HIS A 263 9.25 -6.46 17.29
CA HIS A 263 10.30 -5.99 18.20
C HIS A 263 10.11 -4.53 18.66
N LEU A 264 9.21 -3.79 18.02
CA LEU A 264 8.88 -2.42 18.34
C LEU A 264 7.45 -2.35 18.88
N PRO A 265 7.17 -1.45 19.84
CA PRO A 265 5.82 -1.19 20.27
C PRO A 265 4.99 -0.59 19.13
N VAL A 266 3.68 -0.86 19.17
CA VAL A 266 2.71 -0.33 18.20
C VAL A 266 1.57 0.36 18.94
N ILE A 267 0.89 1.26 18.25
CA ILE A 267 -0.48 1.61 18.60
C ILE A 267 -1.44 0.99 17.59
N THR A 268 -2.61 0.63 18.07
CA THR A 268 -3.75 0.22 17.26
C THR A 268 -4.85 1.27 17.39
N VAL A 269 -5.43 1.66 16.26
CA VAL A 269 -6.70 2.41 16.19
C VAL A 269 -7.75 1.48 15.59
N LEU A 270 -8.90 1.40 16.25
CA LEU A 270 -10.05 0.61 15.78
C LEU A 270 -11.11 1.57 15.28
N GLU A 271 -11.64 1.31 14.08
CA GLU A 271 -12.70 2.09 13.46
C GLU A 271 -13.87 1.18 13.05
N PRO A 272 -15.12 1.67 13.12
CA PRO A 272 -16.26 0.93 12.62
C PRO A 272 -16.17 0.79 11.10
N ALA A 273 -16.36 -0.42 10.58
CA ALA A 273 -16.39 -0.70 9.15
C ALA A 273 -17.75 -1.26 8.68
N SER A 274 -18.74 -1.22 9.57
CA SER A 274 -20.16 -1.47 9.31
C SER A 274 -21.00 -0.80 10.38
N ASP A 275 -22.29 -0.66 10.12
CA ASP A 275 -23.26 -0.20 11.11
C ASP A 275 -23.30 -1.11 12.36
N GLY A 276 -23.63 -0.51 13.50
CA GLY A 276 -23.80 -1.22 14.78
C GLY A 276 -22.49 -1.71 15.39
N VAL A 277 -21.37 -1.05 15.12
CA VAL A 277 -20.06 -1.32 15.72
C VAL A 277 -19.56 -0.04 16.37
N ASP A 278 -19.29 -0.08 17.67
CA ASP A 278 -18.73 1.03 18.43
C ASP A 278 -17.40 0.59 19.09
N PRO A 279 -16.26 0.80 18.41
CA PRO A 279 -14.96 0.55 19.00
C PRO A 279 -14.63 1.63 20.06
N PRO A 280 -13.72 1.34 21.00
CA PRO A 280 -13.31 2.29 22.03
C PRO A 280 -12.59 3.49 21.40
N ASP A 281 -12.92 4.68 21.90
CA ASP A 281 -12.33 5.94 21.43
C ASP A 281 -10.80 5.97 21.58
N GLY A 282 -10.13 6.47 20.53
CA GLY A 282 -8.70 6.78 20.57
C GLY A 282 -7.81 5.65 20.08
N TYR A 283 -6.79 5.29 20.88
CA TYR A 283 -5.80 4.29 20.48
C TYR A 283 -5.39 3.39 21.65
N THR A 284 -5.05 2.15 21.32
CA THR A 284 -4.52 1.15 22.25
C THR A 284 -3.02 1.00 22.05
N TYR A 285 -2.22 1.21 23.10
CA TYR A 285 -0.78 0.98 23.06
C TYR A 285 -0.44 -0.47 23.35
N ILE A 286 0.28 -1.13 22.44
CA ILE A 286 0.64 -2.55 22.53
C ILE A 286 2.16 -2.68 22.59
N PRO A 287 2.73 -3.01 23.77
CA PRO A 287 4.15 -3.26 23.92
C PRO A 287 4.67 -4.38 23.02
N ARG A 288 5.99 -4.37 22.75
CA ARG A 288 6.65 -5.43 21.96
C ARG A 288 6.45 -6.81 22.60
N GLY A 289 6.14 -7.82 21.78
CA GLY A 289 6.01 -9.20 22.23
C GLY A 289 4.84 -9.47 23.18
N THR A 290 3.82 -8.60 23.20
CA THR A 290 2.67 -8.72 24.11
C THR A 290 1.35 -8.86 23.36
N THR A 291 0.33 -9.29 24.09
CA THR A 291 -1.07 -9.28 23.66
C THR A 291 -1.82 -8.35 24.61
N VAL A 292 -2.66 -7.48 24.05
CA VAL A 292 -3.56 -6.59 24.79
C VAL A 292 -4.97 -6.91 24.33
N GLU A 293 -5.93 -6.78 25.24
CA GLU A 293 -7.35 -7.01 24.99
C GLU A 293 -8.09 -5.69 25.19
N THR A 294 -9.10 -5.45 24.37
CA THR A 294 -10.04 -4.33 24.53
C THR A 294 -11.45 -4.83 24.27
N SER A 295 -12.45 -4.13 24.77
CA SER A 295 -13.84 -4.42 24.46
C SER A 295 -14.31 -3.55 23.29
N VAL A 296 -15.03 -4.15 22.35
CA VAL A 296 -15.72 -3.47 21.24
C VAL A 296 -17.21 -3.73 21.43
N THR A 297 -18.01 -2.66 21.48
CA THR A 297 -19.46 -2.79 21.64
C THR A 297 -20.08 -3.06 20.26
N MET A 298 -20.89 -4.11 20.18
CA MET A 298 -21.62 -4.49 18.97
C MET A 298 -23.11 -4.43 19.23
N HIS A 299 -23.85 -3.75 18.36
CA HIS A 299 -25.30 -3.61 18.43
C HIS A 299 -25.98 -4.63 17.51
N ALA A 300 -26.88 -5.41 18.07
CA ALA A 300 -27.70 -6.34 17.31
C ALA A 300 -28.85 -5.61 16.60
N PRO A 301 -29.16 -5.94 15.35
CA PRO A 301 -30.34 -5.42 14.68
C PRO A 301 -31.64 -5.88 15.34
N ASP A 302 -32.72 -5.15 15.04
CA ASP A 302 -34.09 -5.48 15.43
C ASP A 302 -34.63 -6.75 14.73
N GLU A 303 -33.89 -7.28 13.76
CA GLU A 303 -34.22 -8.52 13.05
C GLU A 303 -33.44 -9.70 13.62
N THR A 304 -34.14 -10.81 13.90
CA THR A 304 -33.51 -12.05 14.34
C THR A 304 -32.71 -12.69 13.22
N GLY A 305 -31.50 -13.17 13.51
CA GLY A 305 -30.65 -13.82 12.52
C GLY A 305 -29.17 -13.64 12.78
N VAL A 306 -28.36 -14.12 11.84
CA VAL A 306 -26.91 -13.91 11.84
C VAL A 306 -26.63 -12.62 11.07
N HIS A 307 -25.94 -11.69 11.73
CA HIS A 307 -25.58 -10.39 11.18
C HIS A 307 -24.08 -10.22 11.21
N LEU A 308 -23.53 -9.68 10.12
CA LEU A 308 -22.09 -9.43 10.03
C LEU A 308 -21.75 -8.07 10.62
N ARG A 309 -20.64 -8.01 11.34
CA ARG A 309 -20.05 -6.80 11.90
C ARG A 309 -18.60 -6.71 11.47
N PHE A 310 -18.18 -5.54 11.01
CA PHE A 310 -16.86 -5.31 10.47
C PHE A 310 -16.13 -4.27 11.31
N VAL A 311 -14.93 -4.62 11.78
CA VAL A 311 -14.04 -3.72 12.52
C VAL A 311 -12.78 -3.50 11.71
N SER A 312 -12.44 -2.26 11.41
CA SER A 312 -11.17 -1.91 10.78
C SER A 312 -10.10 -1.68 11.84
N GLU A 313 -8.98 -2.38 11.71
CA GLU A 313 -7.81 -2.24 12.57
C GLU A 313 -6.66 -1.57 11.82
N TYR A 314 -6.14 -0.47 12.35
CA TYR A 314 -4.96 0.21 11.83
C TYR A 314 -3.82 0.17 12.85
N ARG A 315 -2.67 -0.36 12.43
CA ARG A 315 -1.48 -0.50 13.28
C ARG A 315 -0.36 0.42 12.85
N TYR A 316 0.23 1.10 13.83
CA TYR A 316 1.31 2.05 13.62
C TYR A 316 2.49 1.78 14.56
N LEU A 317 3.71 1.73 14.00
CA LEU A 317 4.91 1.67 14.82
C LEU A 317 5.07 2.98 15.62
N VAL A 318 5.40 2.86 16.90
CA VAL A 318 5.62 4.03 17.78
C VAL A 318 7.02 4.60 17.57
N VAL A 319 7.21 5.28 16.43
CA VAL A 319 8.41 6.08 16.11
C VAL A 319 8.20 7.58 16.34
N LEU A 320 6.95 8.00 16.49
CA LEU A 320 6.48 9.33 16.85
C LEU A 320 5.66 9.24 18.15
N PRO A 321 5.42 10.36 18.85
CA PRO A 321 4.52 10.37 20.01
C PRO A 321 3.14 9.77 19.64
N PRO A 322 2.57 8.85 20.43
CA PRO A 322 1.30 8.20 20.11
C PRO A 322 0.14 9.17 19.82
N SER A 323 0.04 10.26 20.59
CA SER A 323 -0.98 11.29 20.38
C SER A 323 -0.83 12.01 19.02
N LEU A 324 0.39 12.18 18.53
CA LEU A 324 0.64 12.74 17.21
C LEU A 324 0.23 11.75 16.11
N ILE A 325 0.52 10.45 16.28
CA ILE A 325 0.10 9.43 15.30
C ILE A 325 -1.43 9.38 15.23
N ALA A 326 -2.11 9.35 16.38
CA ALA A 326 -3.57 9.36 16.43
C ALA A 326 -4.17 10.63 15.81
N ALA A 327 -3.58 11.81 16.05
CA ALA A 327 -4.02 13.06 15.42
C ALA A 327 -3.82 13.06 13.90
N LEU A 328 -2.75 12.44 13.40
CA LEU A 328 -2.51 12.29 11.96
C LEU A 328 -3.46 11.26 11.33
N HIS A 329 -3.76 10.18 12.05
CA HIS A 329 -4.71 9.16 11.63
C HIS A 329 -6.13 9.74 11.51
N ALA A 330 -6.54 10.58 12.46
CA ALA A 330 -7.81 11.29 12.42
C ALA A 330 -7.96 12.23 11.21
N ILE A 331 -6.85 12.63 10.55
CA ILE A 331 -6.91 13.29 9.24
C ILE A 331 -7.12 12.23 8.16
N HIS A 332 -6.23 11.22 8.13
CA HIS A 332 -6.34 10.06 7.25
C HIS A 332 -5.29 8.99 7.65
N PRO A 333 -5.59 7.68 7.53
CA PRO A 333 -4.63 6.61 7.79
C PRO A 333 -3.31 6.74 7.00
N VAL A 334 -3.40 7.20 5.75
CA VAL A 334 -2.23 7.42 4.86
C VAL A 334 -1.35 8.57 5.35
N VAL A 335 -1.93 9.61 5.99
CA VAL A 335 -1.16 10.73 6.54
C VAL A 335 -0.30 10.27 7.71
N ALA A 336 -0.85 9.42 8.59
CA ALA A 336 -0.10 8.78 9.67
C ALA A 336 1.05 7.90 9.12
N LEU A 337 0.77 7.04 8.13
CA LEU A 337 1.79 6.21 7.47
C LEU A 337 2.90 7.07 6.84
N ALA A 338 2.53 8.14 6.13
CA ALA A 338 3.48 9.04 5.48
C ALA A 338 4.39 9.74 6.50
N ALA A 339 3.86 10.19 7.63
CA ALA A 339 4.65 10.84 8.69
C ALA A 339 5.64 9.87 9.37
N ILE A 340 5.20 8.64 9.64
CA ILE A 340 6.07 7.57 10.17
C ILE A 340 7.19 7.27 9.18
N ASN A 341 6.85 7.06 7.91
CA ASN A 341 7.83 6.79 6.85
C ASN A 341 8.81 7.95 6.66
N ALA A 342 8.34 9.21 6.68
CA ALA A 342 9.20 10.37 6.60
C ALA A 342 10.18 10.46 7.78
N THR A 343 9.72 10.13 8.99
CA THR A 343 10.55 10.11 10.21
C THR A 343 11.63 9.05 10.12
N VAL A 344 11.26 7.82 9.75
CA VAL A 344 12.20 6.70 9.58
C VAL A 344 13.19 6.98 8.46
N ALA A 345 12.71 7.40 7.28
CA ALA A 345 13.56 7.74 6.16
C ALA A 345 14.52 8.88 6.52
N GLY A 346 14.03 9.93 7.18
CA GLY A 346 14.84 11.05 7.67
C GLY A 346 15.94 10.61 8.62
N ALA A 347 15.66 9.69 9.55
CA ALA A 347 16.64 9.12 10.46
C ALA A 347 17.73 8.33 9.71
N VAL A 348 17.34 7.47 8.75
CA VAL A 348 18.29 6.71 7.92
C VAL A 348 19.18 7.63 7.09
N ILE A 349 18.58 8.66 6.48
CA ILE A 349 19.30 9.66 5.68
C ILE A 349 20.29 10.44 6.57
N ALA A 350 19.87 10.87 7.76
CA ALA A 350 20.72 11.59 8.70
C ALA A 350 21.93 10.74 9.15
N VAL A 351 21.71 9.49 9.54
CA VAL A 351 22.78 8.54 9.92
C VAL A 351 23.72 8.28 8.74
N SER A 352 23.19 8.18 7.53
CA SER A 352 24.00 7.97 6.35
C SER A 352 24.87 9.19 6.02
N PHE A 353 24.36 10.41 6.21
CA PHE A 353 25.14 11.63 6.01
C PHE A 353 26.25 11.80 7.05
N THR A 354 26.01 11.46 8.32
CA THR A 354 27.03 11.56 9.38
C THR A 354 28.14 10.52 9.19
N THR A 355 27.81 9.31 8.74
CA THR A 355 28.79 8.23 8.51
C THR A 355 29.57 8.38 7.20
N LEU A 356 28.95 8.88 6.12
CA LEU A 356 29.61 9.06 4.82
C LEU A 356 30.39 10.38 4.71
N GLY A 357 30.15 11.33 5.61
CA GLY A 357 30.80 12.65 5.66
C GLY A 357 30.21 13.67 4.67
N THR A 358 29.98 14.90 5.13
CA THR A 358 29.43 16.02 4.33
C THR A 358 30.46 16.73 3.44
N ASP A 359 31.70 16.24 3.41
CA ASP A 359 32.91 16.96 2.98
C ASP A 359 32.99 17.35 1.49
N ARG A 360 31.91 17.14 0.72
CA ARG A 360 31.85 17.49 -0.71
C ARG A 360 30.57 18.20 -1.15
N ILE A 361 29.72 18.66 -0.22
CA ILE A 361 28.62 19.58 -0.56
C ILE A 361 29.21 21.00 -0.68
N LYS A 362 30.04 21.23 -1.71
CA LYS A 362 30.28 22.59 -2.16
C LYS A 362 29.04 23.03 -2.92
N VAL A 363 28.12 23.71 -2.21
CA VAL A 363 27.14 24.59 -2.84
C VAL A 363 27.95 25.64 -3.58
N ARG A 364 28.25 25.39 -4.86
CA ARG A 364 28.93 26.36 -5.71
C ARG A 364 27.91 27.46 -5.95
N SER A 365 27.98 28.54 -5.18
CA SER A 365 27.30 29.79 -5.48
C SER A 365 27.73 30.24 -6.88
N LYS A 366 26.88 29.98 -7.87
CA LYS A 366 27.04 30.48 -9.23
C LYS A 366 26.66 31.96 -9.22
N ARG A 367 27.63 32.80 -8.86
CA ARG A 367 27.88 34.17 -9.36
C ARG A 367 28.76 34.90 -8.35
N ARG A 368 30.07 34.84 -8.57
CA ARG A 368 30.89 36.02 -8.27
C ARG A 368 30.97 36.78 -9.59
N GLU A 369 30.01 37.68 -9.80
CA GLU A 369 30.25 38.76 -10.76
C GLU A 369 31.52 39.47 -10.26
N LEU A 370 32.57 39.42 -11.07
CA LEU A 370 33.79 40.17 -10.83
C LEU A 370 33.38 41.63 -10.58
N THR A 371 33.78 42.18 -9.45
CA THR A 371 33.48 43.57 -9.11
C THR A 371 34.04 44.49 -10.20
N LEU A 372 33.29 45.54 -10.56
CA LEU A 372 33.65 46.54 -11.59
C LEU A 372 35.09 47.05 -11.44
N VAL A 373 35.59 47.10 -10.20
CA VAL A 373 36.95 47.51 -9.83
C VAL A 373 38.03 46.58 -10.43
N GLU A 374 37.81 45.26 -10.46
CA GLU A 374 38.78 44.30 -11.01
C GLU A 374 38.80 44.32 -12.54
N ARG A 375 37.67 44.63 -13.19
CA ARG A 375 37.64 44.89 -14.65
C ARG A 375 38.37 46.18 -15.00
N LEU A 376 38.28 47.22 -14.16
CA LEU A 376 38.92 48.50 -14.43
C LEU A 376 40.44 48.46 -14.21
N LYS A 377 40.91 47.75 -13.17
CA LYS A 377 42.34 47.58 -12.87
C LYS A 377 43.13 46.89 -13.98
N ARG A 378 42.46 46.11 -14.82
CA ARG A 378 43.09 45.37 -15.94
C ARG A 378 43.20 46.18 -17.23
N ARG A 379 42.62 47.39 -17.28
CA ARG A 379 42.68 48.30 -18.45
C ARG A 379 43.70 49.42 -18.31
N LEU A 380 44.37 49.56 -17.17
CA LEU A 380 45.39 50.58 -16.95
C LEU A 380 46.79 49.99 -17.20
N PRO A 381 47.63 50.64 -18.04
CA PRO A 381 49.01 50.20 -18.26
C PRO A 381 49.85 50.39 -16.97
N PRO A 382 50.88 49.54 -16.76
CA PRO A 382 51.69 49.60 -15.55
C PRO A 382 52.51 50.91 -15.48
N PRO A 383 52.74 51.46 -14.28
CA PRO A 383 53.52 52.69 -14.13
C PRO A 383 54.99 52.47 -14.53
N PRO A 384 55.67 53.52 -15.05
CA PRO A 384 57.05 53.42 -15.49
C PRO A 384 57.97 53.12 -14.30
N ARG A 385 58.85 52.14 -14.51
CA ARG A 385 59.94 51.82 -13.58
C ARG A 385 61.02 52.88 -13.75
N TRP A 386 61.37 53.56 -12.66
CA TRP A 386 62.56 54.38 -12.55
C TRP A 386 63.71 53.55 -11.97
#